data_AF-A0A443HRK1-F1
#
_entry.id   AF-A0A443HRK1-F1
#
_cell.length_a   1.000
_cell.length_b   1.000
_cell.length_c   1.000
_cell.angle_alpha   90.00
_cell.angle_beta   90.00
_cell.angle_gamma   90.00
#
_symmetry.space_group_name_H-M   'P 1'
#
loop_
_entity.id
_entity.type
_entity.pdbx_description
1 polymer ?
#
loop_
_entity_poly.entity_id
_entity_poly.type
_entity_poly.pdbx_seq_one_letter_code
_entity_poly.pdbx_strand_id
1 'polypeptide(L)'
;MLLVIISFIVLALVFTSFVPHICHAWLDKGTRDISLCYLLFNAICSTEHLLFVFFYTINLPIETGYWTHHPRNAFDWVNFVQVLGVWALWNILLGLNLSYKPTSRLRKALIIFIYSGFLILSIVPVIADAVIDIFCPPYYPNCPEYKRDPIILF
;
A
#
# COMPACT_ATOMS: atom_id res chain seq x y z
N MET A 1 -8.92 -6.12 -23.38
CA MET A 1 -8.98 -7.54 -22.96
C MET A 1 -7.60 -8.15 -22.69
N LEU A 2 -6.64 -8.06 -23.63
CA LEU A 2 -5.28 -8.59 -23.43
C LEU A 2 -4.58 -8.03 -22.17
N LEU A 3 -4.61 -6.70 -21.97
CA LEU A 3 -4.01 -6.05 -20.79
C LEU A 3 -4.61 -6.54 -19.46
N VAL A 4 -5.92 -6.79 -19.44
CA VAL A 4 -6.62 -7.30 -18.25
C VAL A 4 -6.16 -8.72 -17.94
N ILE A 5 -6.03 -9.58 -18.96
CA ILE A 5 -5.51 -10.95 -18.79
C ILE A 5 -4.07 -10.92 -18.29
N ILE A 6 -3.22 -10.06 -18.85
CA ILE A 6 -1.85 -9.87 -18.39
C ILE A 6 -1.83 -9.43 -16.92
N SER A 7 -2.67 -8.47 -16.51
CA SER A 7 -2.78 -8.08 -15.10
C SER A 7 -3.20 -9.25 -14.22
N PHE A 8 -4.16 -10.08 -14.60
CA PHE A 8 -4.51 -11.27 -13.79
C PHE A 8 -3.35 -12.27 -13.67
N ILE A 9 -2.58 -12.47 -14.74
CA ILE A 9 -1.38 -13.33 -14.71
C ILE A 9 -0.33 -12.73 -13.77
N VAL A 10 -0.05 -11.43 -13.88
CA VAL A 10 0.90 -10.72 -13.00
C VAL A 10 0.42 -10.79 -11.55
N LEU A 11 -0.88 -10.60 -11.28
CA LEU A 11 -1.46 -10.75 -9.94
C LEU A 11 -1.17 -12.15 -9.39
N ALA A 12 -1.45 -13.20 -10.15
CA ALA A 12 -1.20 -14.58 -9.72
C ALA A 12 0.29 -14.85 -9.49
N LEU A 13 1.17 -14.37 -10.38
CA LEU A 13 2.63 -14.52 -10.25
C LEU A 13 3.18 -13.78 -9.03
N VAL A 14 2.70 -12.57 -8.78
CA VAL A 14 3.08 -11.78 -7.61
C VAL A 14 2.69 -12.54 -6.35
N PHE A 15 1.43 -12.96 -6.22
CA PHE A 15 0.97 -13.68 -5.03
C PHE A 15 1.75 -14.99 -4.82
N THR A 16 1.93 -15.77 -5.88
CA THR A 16 2.67 -17.04 -5.81
C THR A 16 4.14 -16.85 -5.49
N SER A 17 4.77 -15.74 -5.88
CA SER A 17 6.17 -15.45 -5.51
C SER A 17 6.37 -15.21 -4.02
N PHE A 18 5.36 -14.69 -3.31
CA PHE A 18 5.42 -14.48 -1.85
C PHE A 18 5.14 -15.76 -1.05
N VAL A 19 4.46 -16.76 -1.65
CA VAL A 19 4.14 -18.04 -1.00
C VAL A 19 5.37 -18.72 -0.39
N PRO A 20 6.49 -18.96 -1.10
CA PRO A 20 7.66 -19.60 -0.49
C PRO A 20 8.20 -18.78 0.68
N HIS A 21 8.23 -17.45 0.58
CA HIS A 21 8.69 -16.59 1.67
C HIS A 21 7.80 -16.67 2.91
N ILE A 22 6.48 -16.72 2.74
CA ILE A 22 5.52 -16.85 3.85
C ILE A 22 5.58 -18.25 4.46
N CYS A 23 5.59 -19.30 3.63
CA CYS A 23 5.71 -20.69 4.09
C CYS A 23 6.99 -20.88 4.89
N HIS A 24 8.13 -20.38 4.41
CA HIS A 24 9.38 -20.42 5.17
C HIS A 24 9.30 -19.60 6.46
N ALA A 25 8.81 -18.36 6.42
CA ALA A 25 8.68 -17.55 7.63
C ALA A 25 7.80 -18.19 8.71
N TRP A 26 6.76 -18.93 8.29
CA TRP A 26 5.84 -19.64 9.16
C TRP A 26 6.41 -20.97 9.70
N LEU A 27 6.93 -21.82 8.81
CA LEU A 27 7.38 -23.17 9.14
C LEU A 27 8.74 -23.16 9.85
N ASP A 28 9.67 -22.35 9.36
CA ASP A 28 11.05 -22.31 9.86
C ASP A 28 11.20 -21.39 11.10
N LYS A 29 10.12 -20.73 11.55
CA LYS A 29 10.06 -19.87 12.75
C LYS A 29 11.24 -18.88 12.87
N GLY A 30 11.75 -18.37 11.74
CA GLY A 30 12.80 -17.36 11.72
C GLY A 30 14.24 -17.87 11.72
N THR A 31 14.52 -19.12 11.30
CA THR A 31 15.90 -19.59 11.09
C THR A 31 16.57 -18.98 9.85
N ARG A 32 15.81 -18.44 8.89
CA ARG A 32 16.34 -17.68 7.75
C ARG A 32 16.45 -16.20 8.06
N ASP A 33 17.61 -15.64 7.74
CA ASP A 33 18.03 -14.33 8.21
C ASP A 33 17.59 -13.18 7.30
N ILE A 34 16.27 -13.06 7.05
CA ILE A 34 15.76 -11.86 6.38
C ILE A 34 15.88 -10.67 7.35
N SER A 35 16.46 -9.56 6.89
CA SER A 35 16.65 -8.37 7.71
C SER A 35 15.31 -7.69 8.00
N LEU A 36 15.03 -7.41 9.28
CA LEU A 36 13.82 -6.69 9.68
C LEU A 36 13.79 -5.26 9.11
N CYS A 37 14.94 -4.62 8.93
CA CYS A 37 15.01 -3.29 8.32
C CYS A 37 14.61 -3.35 6.83
N TYR A 38 15.02 -4.41 6.12
CA TYR A 38 14.60 -4.62 4.73
C TYR A 38 13.09 -4.80 4.62
N LEU A 39 12.50 -5.61 5.51
CA LEU A 39 11.03 -5.79 5.55
C LEU A 39 10.32 -4.48 5.88
N LEU A 40 10.84 -3.69 6.82
CA LEU A 40 10.29 -2.39 7.18
C LEU A 40 10.30 -1.42 5.99
N PHE A 41 11.42 -1.27 5.28
CA PHE A 41 11.49 -0.37 4.13
C PHE A 41 10.55 -0.81 3.00
N ASN A 42 10.45 -2.10 2.71
CA ASN A 42 9.49 -2.58 1.70
C ASN A 42 8.03 -2.38 2.15
N ALA A 43 7.72 -2.52 3.44
CA ALA A 43 6.40 -2.21 3.98
C ALA A 43 6.07 -0.71 3.85
N ILE A 44 7.04 0.17 4.09
CA ILE A 44 6.90 1.63 3.89
C ILE A 44 6.65 1.93 2.41
N CYS A 45 7.52 1.48 1.50
CA CYS A 45 7.38 1.74 0.06
C CYS A 45 6.08 1.17 -0.52
N SER A 46 5.63 0.00 -0.08
CA SER A 46 4.35 -0.56 -0.53
C SER A 46 3.15 0.20 0.04
N THR A 47 3.27 0.77 1.24
CA THR A 47 2.23 1.64 1.83
C THR A 47 2.11 2.94 1.03
N GLU A 48 3.23 3.58 0.65
CA GLU A 48 3.21 4.77 -0.21
C GLU A 48 2.54 4.47 -1.56
N HIS A 49 2.93 3.36 -2.22
CA HIS A 49 2.28 2.95 -3.46
C HIS A 49 0.77 2.72 -3.29
N LEU A 50 0.35 2.07 -2.21
CA LEU A 50 -1.07 1.87 -1.93
C LEU A 50 -1.81 3.20 -1.78
N LEU A 51 -1.22 4.17 -1.08
CA LEU A 51 -1.82 5.48 -0.87
C LEU A 51 -1.93 6.28 -2.17
N PHE A 52 -0.89 6.26 -3.01
CA PHE A 52 -0.97 6.89 -4.34
C PHE A 52 -2.10 6.29 -5.18
N VAL A 53 -2.14 4.95 -5.30
CA VAL A 53 -3.17 4.29 -6.11
C VAL A 53 -4.56 4.49 -5.50
N PHE A 54 -4.69 4.45 -4.17
CA PHE A 54 -5.95 4.75 -3.49
C PHE A 54 -6.41 6.18 -3.78
N PHE A 55 -5.52 7.15 -3.66
CA PHE A 55 -5.84 8.56 -3.90
C PHE A 55 -6.32 8.80 -5.33
N TYR A 56 -5.58 8.34 -6.34
CA TYR A 56 -5.98 8.49 -7.75
C TYR A 56 -7.24 7.68 -8.10
N THR A 57 -7.43 6.52 -7.48
CA THR A 57 -8.60 5.70 -7.76
C THR A 57 -9.83 6.22 -7.04
N ILE A 58 -9.76 6.57 -5.77
CA ILE A 58 -10.92 6.86 -4.93
C ILE A 58 -11.18 8.37 -4.82
N ASN A 59 -10.15 9.15 -4.47
CA ASN A 59 -10.30 10.57 -4.12
C ASN A 59 -10.32 11.50 -5.35
N LEU A 60 -9.81 11.05 -6.51
CA LEU A 60 -9.87 11.77 -7.78
C LEU A 60 -10.77 11.07 -8.81
N PRO A 61 -12.11 11.20 -8.70
CA PRO A 61 -13.03 10.49 -9.59
C PRO A 61 -13.20 11.09 -10.99
N ILE A 62 -12.75 12.32 -11.25
CA ILE A 62 -13.11 13.12 -12.44
C ILE A 62 -11.91 13.48 -13.33
N GLU A 63 -10.68 13.41 -12.81
CA GLU A 63 -9.47 13.70 -13.59
C GLU A 63 -8.81 12.42 -14.15
N THR A 64 -8.61 12.35 -15.47
CA THR A 64 -7.81 11.28 -16.10
C THR A 64 -6.36 11.44 -15.67
N GLY A 65 -5.99 10.83 -14.55
CA GLY A 65 -4.62 10.80 -14.07
C GLY A 65 -3.75 9.80 -14.85
N TYR A 66 -2.44 9.84 -14.59
CA TYR A 66 -1.45 8.89 -15.12
C TYR A 66 -1.78 7.41 -14.79
N TRP A 67 -2.63 7.14 -13.80
CA TRP A 67 -2.84 5.80 -13.22
C TRP A 67 -4.23 5.19 -13.46
N THR A 68 -5.24 5.98 -13.81
CA THR A 68 -6.64 5.51 -13.88
C THR A 68 -7.36 6.07 -15.09
N HIS A 69 -8.19 5.25 -15.74
CA HIS A 69 -8.98 5.68 -16.88
C HIS A 69 -10.26 6.40 -16.45
N HIS A 70 -10.79 7.26 -17.32
CA HIS A 70 -12.15 7.77 -17.21
C HIS A 70 -13.00 7.41 -18.43
N PRO A 71 -14.14 6.72 -18.25
CA PRO A 71 -14.61 6.11 -16.99
C PRO A 71 -13.69 4.98 -16.49
N ARG A 72 -13.71 4.72 -15.18
CA ARG A 72 -12.89 3.66 -14.56
C ARG A 72 -13.24 2.30 -15.15
N ASN A 73 -12.21 1.57 -15.57
CA ASN A 73 -12.36 0.27 -16.18
C ASN A 73 -12.00 -0.87 -15.21
N ALA A 74 -12.41 -2.10 -15.54
CA ALA A 74 -12.09 -3.29 -14.75
C ALA A 74 -10.57 -3.47 -14.52
N PHE A 75 -9.74 -3.01 -15.46
CA PHE A 75 -8.28 -3.01 -15.35
C PHE A 75 -7.78 -2.18 -14.16
N ASP A 76 -8.35 -0.99 -13.95
CA ASP A 76 -7.94 -0.08 -12.87
C ASP A 76 -8.20 -0.72 -11.50
N TRP A 77 -9.35 -1.40 -11.37
CA TRP A 77 -9.71 -2.16 -10.17
C TRP A 77 -8.80 -3.36 -9.93
N VAL A 78 -8.42 -4.10 -10.97
CA VAL A 78 -7.48 -5.22 -10.83
C VAL A 78 -6.11 -4.72 -10.37
N ASN A 79 -5.62 -3.61 -10.93
CA ASN A 79 -4.36 -3.01 -10.50
C ASN A 79 -4.42 -2.50 -9.06
N PHE A 80 -5.54 -1.89 -8.65
CA PHE A 80 -5.75 -1.52 -7.25
C PHE A 80 -5.68 -2.73 -6.32
N VAL A 81 -6.36 -3.84 -6.66
CA VAL A 81 -6.32 -5.09 -5.89
C VAL A 81 -4.92 -5.69 -5.86
N GLN A 82 -4.14 -5.60 -6.94
CA GLN A 82 -2.75 -6.04 -6.95
C GLN A 82 -1.90 -5.28 -5.93
N VAL A 83 -1.97 -3.94 -5.95
CA VAL A 83 -1.18 -3.10 -5.04
C VAL A 83 -1.59 -3.31 -3.59
N LEU A 84 -2.89 -3.42 -3.33
CA LEU A 84 -3.42 -3.78 -2.00
C LEU A 84 -2.91 -5.16 -1.55
N GLY A 85 -2.90 -6.14 -2.45
CA GLY A 85 -2.38 -7.48 -2.19
C GLY A 85 -0.90 -7.46 -1.83
N VAL A 86 -0.07 -6.77 -2.61
CA VAL A 86 1.37 -6.62 -2.34
C VAL A 86 1.60 -5.97 -0.98
N TRP A 87 0.89 -4.89 -0.67
CA TRP A 87 0.95 -4.23 0.63
C TRP A 87 0.59 -5.19 1.77
N ALA A 88 -0.49 -5.97 1.64
CA ALA A 88 -0.90 -6.95 2.64
C ALA A 88 0.15 -8.05 2.83
N LEU A 89 0.74 -8.56 1.75
CA LEU A 89 1.77 -9.60 1.81
C LEU A 89 3.05 -9.11 2.51
N TRP A 90 3.49 -7.88 2.25
CA TRP A 90 4.62 -7.27 2.97
C TRP A 90 4.34 -7.10 4.47
N ASN A 91 3.13 -6.68 4.82
CA ASN A 91 2.69 -6.57 6.22
C ASN A 91 2.66 -7.93 6.92
N ILE A 92 2.16 -8.98 6.26
CA ILE A 92 2.17 -10.35 6.77
C ILE A 92 3.61 -10.82 7.02
N LEU A 93 4.51 -10.62 6.06
CA LEU A 93 5.92 -10.99 6.21
C LEU A 93 6.59 -10.24 7.36
N LEU A 94 6.36 -8.93 7.48
CA LEU A 94 6.89 -8.13 8.57
C LEU A 94 6.35 -8.63 9.93
N GLY A 95 5.05 -8.91 10.03
CA GLY A 95 4.41 -9.42 11.24
C GLY A 95 4.90 -10.81 11.66
N LEU A 96 5.04 -11.74 10.71
CA LEU A 96 5.58 -13.08 10.97
C LEU A 96 7.02 -13.00 11.48
N ASN A 97 7.86 -12.18 10.84
CA ASN A 97 9.26 -12.02 11.25
C ASN A 97 9.40 -11.30 12.60
N LEU A 98 8.56 -10.30 12.88
CA LEU A 98 8.51 -9.66 14.21
C LEU A 98 8.08 -10.64 15.30
N SER A 99 7.17 -11.57 14.99
CA SER A 99 6.66 -12.56 15.94
C SER A 99 7.70 -13.65 16.24
N TYR A 100 8.23 -14.29 15.20
CA TYR A 100 9.06 -15.50 15.37
C TYR A 100 10.55 -15.22 15.54
N LYS A 101 11.10 -14.14 14.99
CA LYS A 101 12.56 -13.91 15.02
C LYS A 101 13.06 -13.62 16.44
N PRO A 102 14.11 -14.30 16.93
CA PRO A 102 14.69 -14.04 18.26
C PRO A 102 15.56 -12.77 18.21
N THR A 103 14.90 -11.62 18.15
CA THR A 103 15.55 -10.28 18.17
C THR A 103 15.22 -9.56 19.47
N SER A 104 16.07 -8.60 19.88
CA SER A 104 15.84 -7.80 21.08
C SER A 104 14.45 -7.14 21.07
N ARG A 105 13.77 -7.18 22.22
CA ARG A 105 12.43 -6.60 22.38
C ARG A 105 12.40 -5.12 22.00
N LEU A 106 13.46 -4.38 22.34
CA LEU A 106 13.61 -2.96 21.99
C LEU A 106 13.63 -2.74 20.47
N ARG A 107 14.36 -3.56 19.71
CA ARG A 107 14.41 -3.43 18.25
C ARG A 107 13.05 -3.75 17.61
N LYS A 108 12.33 -4.74 18.13
CA LYS A 108 10.96 -5.04 17.68
C LYS A 108 10.02 -3.87 17.97
N ALA A 109 10.05 -3.34 19.19
CA ALA A 109 9.21 -2.22 19.60
C ALA A 109 9.50 -0.95 18.77
N LEU A 110 10.78 -0.67 18.48
CA LEU A 110 11.18 0.46 17.66
C LEU A 110 10.67 0.33 16.22
N ILE A 111 10.78 -0.86 15.61
CA ILE A 111 10.25 -1.09 14.25
C ILE A 111 8.74 -0.92 14.21
N ILE A 112 8.02 -1.48 15.20
CA ILE A 112 6.56 -1.32 15.31
C ILE A 112 6.21 0.16 15.46
N PHE A 113 6.91 0.88 16.36
CA PHE A 113 6.66 2.30 16.59
C PHE A 113 6.87 3.14 15.33
N ILE A 114 8.00 2.93 14.63
CA ILE A 114 8.29 3.64 13.36
C ILE A 114 7.21 3.34 12.32
N TYR A 115 6.88 2.06 12.12
CA TYR A 115 5.92 1.68 11.08
C TYR A 115 4.50 2.13 11.41
N SER A 116 4.05 2.00 12.65
CA SER A 116 2.74 2.48 13.10
C SER A 116 2.64 4.01 13.02
N GLY A 117 3.68 4.74 13.42
CA GLY A 117 3.73 6.19 13.26
C GLY A 117 3.62 6.60 11.80
N PHE A 118 4.37 5.95 10.92
CA PHE A 118 4.29 6.16 9.48
C PHE A 118 2.89 5.85 8.93
N LEU A 119 2.29 4.70 9.29
CA LEU A 119 0.94 4.34 8.86
C LEU A 119 -0.09 5.40 9.24
N ILE A 120 -0.04 5.89 10.48
CA ILE A 120 -0.99 6.92 10.96
C ILE A 120 -0.81 8.20 10.15
N LEU A 121 0.43 8.69 10.03
CA LEU A 121 0.71 9.94 9.32
C LEU A 121 0.33 9.87 7.83
N SER A 122 0.51 8.71 7.19
CA SER A 122 0.26 8.57 5.76
C SER A 122 -1.20 8.19 5.43
N ILE A 123 -1.86 7.36 6.23
CA ILE A 123 -3.24 6.89 5.95
C ILE A 123 -4.29 7.91 6.36
N VAL A 124 -4.15 8.53 7.54
CA VAL A 124 -5.15 9.48 8.08
C VAL A 124 -5.50 10.59 7.09
N PRO A 125 -4.56 11.34 6.49
CA PRO A 125 -4.91 12.42 5.57
C PRO A 125 -5.65 11.90 4.33
N VAL A 126 -5.25 10.75 3.78
CA VAL A 126 -5.84 10.18 2.57
C VAL A 126 -7.27 9.67 2.81
N ILE A 127 -7.53 9.02 3.95
CA ILE A 127 -8.89 8.59 4.33
C ILE A 127 -9.76 9.78 4.70
N ALA A 128 -9.23 10.75 5.45
CA ALA A 128 -9.98 11.92 5.85
C ALA A 128 -10.43 12.73 4.62
N ASP A 129 -9.57 12.82 3.60
CA ASP A 129 -9.95 13.38 2.31
C ASP A 129 -11.06 12.58 1.60
N ALA A 130 -10.96 11.25 1.57
CA ALA A 130 -11.97 10.40 0.94
C ALA A 130 -13.38 10.50 1.55
N VAL A 131 -13.48 10.86 2.84
CA VAL A 131 -14.73 10.88 3.60
C VAL A 131 -15.30 12.29 3.76
N ILE A 132 -14.44 13.29 3.89
CA ILE A 132 -14.83 14.66 4.26
C ILE A 132 -14.58 15.64 3.09
N ASP A 133 -14.03 15.16 1.96
CA ASP A 133 -13.57 15.98 0.83
C ASP A 133 -12.69 17.15 1.31
N ILE A 134 -11.70 16.85 2.18
CA ILE A 134 -10.82 17.85 2.79
C ILE A 134 -10.16 18.75 1.73
N PHE A 135 -9.72 18.17 0.61
CA PHE A 135 -9.09 18.95 -0.46
C PHE A 135 -10.11 19.66 -1.38
N CYS A 136 -11.37 19.23 -1.40
CA CYS A 136 -12.38 19.78 -2.31
C CYS A 136 -13.80 19.79 -1.70
N PRO A 137 -14.05 20.61 -0.67
CA PRO A 137 -15.34 20.62 0.01
C PRO A 137 -16.48 20.98 -0.96
N PRO A 138 -17.69 20.43 -0.75
CA PRO A 138 -18.82 20.53 -1.70
C PRO A 138 -19.32 21.97 -1.95
N TYR A 139 -18.92 22.93 -1.10
CA TYR A 139 -19.22 24.35 -1.27
C TYR A 139 -18.28 25.08 -2.24
N TYR A 140 -17.26 24.40 -2.79
CA TYR A 140 -16.27 24.97 -3.71
C TYR A 140 -16.15 24.14 -5.00
N PRO A 141 -17.12 24.27 -5.94
CA PRO A 141 -17.26 23.36 -7.09
C PRO A 141 -16.13 23.43 -8.13
N ASN A 142 -15.28 24.47 -8.09
CA ASN A 142 -14.13 24.65 -9.00
C ASN A 142 -12.81 24.67 -8.21
N CYS A 143 -12.53 23.63 -7.43
CA CYS A 143 -11.26 23.53 -6.71
C CYS A 143 -10.11 23.28 -7.71
N PRO A 144 -9.12 24.19 -7.80
CA PRO A 144 -8.01 24.06 -8.74
C PRO A 144 -7.13 22.84 -8.40
N GLU A 145 -6.60 22.15 -9.42
CA GLU A 145 -5.82 20.89 -9.29
C GLU A 145 -4.70 20.96 -8.25
N TYR A 146 -3.95 22.08 -8.18
CA TYR A 146 -2.85 22.24 -7.22
C TYR A 146 -3.29 22.16 -5.75
N LYS A 147 -4.58 22.38 -5.43
CA LYS A 147 -5.12 22.22 -4.08
C LYS A 147 -5.51 20.78 -3.76
N ARG A 148 -5.58 19.92 -4.79
CA ARG A 148 -5.85 18.48 -4.67
C ARG A 148 -4.56 17.66 -4.65
N ASP A 149 -3.38 18.27 -4.78
CA ASP A 149 -2.13 17.51 -4.80
C ASP A 149 -1.75 16.99 -3.39
N PRO A 150 -1.75 15.67 -3.18
CA PRO A 150 -1.43 15.08 -1.88
C PRO A 150 0.06 15.23 -1.56
N ILE A 151 0.90 15.53 -2.57
CA ILE A 151 2.34 15.78 -2.44
C ILE A 151 2.60 16.99 -1.54
N ILE A 152 1.66 17.91 -1.36
CA ILE A 152 1.82 19.04 -0.43
C ILE A 152 1.85 18.57 1.04
N LEU A 153 1.35 17.35 1.32
CA LEU A 153 1.27 16.77 2.66
C LEU A 153 2.42 15.79 2.99
N PHE A 154 3.29 15.46 2.03
CA PHE A 154 4.45 14.57 2.19
C PHE A 154 5.75 15.34 1.96
#